data_AF-A0A920QV77-F1
#
_entry.id   AF-A0A920QV77-F1
#
_cell.length_a   1.000
_cell.length_b   1.000
_cell.length_c   1.000
_cell.angle_alpha   90.00
_cell.angle_beta   90.00
_cell.angle_gamma   90.00
#
_symmetry.space_group_name_H-M   'P 1'
#
loop_
_entity.id
_entity.type
_entity.pdbx_description
1 polymer ?
#
loop_
_entity_poly.entity_id
_entity_poly.type
_entity_poly.pdbx_seq_one_letter_code
_entity_poly.pdbx_strand_id
1 'polypeptide(L)'
;MRTTAAADARYDIDFAPSDHTLVAQLREKGAIIYAKAVNTEYNGRGCGRSGCNPGGRNEPTMVLPSTLGFQRSSWAGNPSSVYDTTRAPSIGSSSGSAVSVSSNLAMCSLCEETSMSCRGPANHNSVGLILPHKALISYLGHAIGSDIYYDRAGIHCRWIGDSAKVLDAMKDSQEGYYDPRDMWTTVPRASVLEEGYATHIVDDAQEGSLRGIRIGVIRESMLAFPGVRADEPIANAAAGEIKEVLGGMLGATLVESVDPLWPDDPEIENMSPSYTDALAQLVPVLFPDMLYWLDSEGEPLFPDFAASITPTEFAPGIIHGSGEMSPIDYMVALAEGEVPAPEGFNLRSILTLGMSNAFKFHVNQYLARRSEDWAERGYTETLNNFTVLNERSKFWGDDARAWFQNWDEKVTCAALLASVKGLTSV
;
A
#
# COMPACT_ATOMS: atom_id res chain seq x y z
N MET A 1 17.30 14.18 -13.30
CA MET A 1 16.25 15.05 -12.69
C MET A 1 16.32 14.96 -11.18
N ARG A 2 16.03 16.06 -10.48
CA ARG A 2 16.01 16.10 -9.00
C ARG A 2 15.12 14.98 -8.44
N THR A 3 15.60 14.23 -7.46
CA THR A 3 14.90 13.09 -6.84
C THR A 3 15.13 13.11 -5.33
N THR A 4 14.19 13.70 -4.58
CA THR A 4 14.32 13.92 -3.12
C THR A 4 13.13 13.39 -2.32
N ALA A 5 12.29 12.52 -2.89
CA ALA A 5 11.05 12.02 -2.27
C ALA A 5 10.14 13.14 -1.73
N ALA A 6 10.00 14.22 -2.49
CA ALA A 6 9.23 15.42 -2.12
C ALA A 6 9.72 16.14 -0.84
N ALA A 7 10.91 15.82 -0.34
CA ALA A 7 11.49 16.46 0.82
C ALA A 7 12.36 17.68 0.46
N ASP A 8 12.35 18.68 1.34
CA ASP A 8 13.34 19.75 1.42
C ASP A 8 14.56 19.26 2.22
N ALA A 9 15.36 18.42 1.58
CA ALA A 9 16.63 17.92 2.11
C ALA A 9 17.80 18.45 1.29
N ARG A 10 18.85 18.91 1.97
CA ARG A 10 20.07 19.45 1.33
C ARG A 10 21.04 18.32 0.91
N TYR A 11 20.73 17.66 -0.21
CA TYR A 11 21.67 16.77 -0.90
C TYR A 11 22.85 17.56 -1.48
N ASP A 12 24.04 16.96 -1.53
CA ASP A 12 25.17 17.59 -2.24
C ASP A 12 24.92 17.58 -3.76
N ILE A 13 24.33 16.49 -4.24
CA ILE A 13 23.85 16.34 -5.62
C ILE A 13 22.40 15.89 -5.54
N ASP A 14 21.43 16.71 -5.96
CA ASP A 14 20.00 16.45 -5.71
C ASP A 14 19.29 15.60 -6.79
N PHE A 15 20.03 15.16 -7.83
CA PHE A 15 19.55 14.24 -8.88
C PHE A 15 20.31 12.92 -8.85
N ALA A 16 19.68 11.80 -9.23
CA ALA A 16 20.31 10.49 -9.18
C ALA A 16 21.46 10.31 -10.20
N PRO A 17 22.50 9.52 -9.87
CA PRO A 17 23.62 9.25 -10.77
C PRO A 17 23.17 8.44 -12.00
N SER A 18 22.16 7.59 -11.85
CA SER A 18 21.59 6.75 -12.89
C SER A 18 20.07 6.83 -12.88
N ASP A 19 19.45 6.39 -13.98
CA ASP A 19 18.02 6.14 -14.00
C ASP A 19 17.68 4.91 -13.16
N HIS A 20 16.48 4.91 -12.59
CA HIS A 20 15.88 3.68 -12.09
C HIS A 20 15.67 2.71 -13.26
N THR A 21 15.82 1.40 -13.05
CA THR A 21 15.75 0.37 -14.11
C THR A 21 14.49 0.52 -14.99
N LEU A 22 13.32 0.71 -14.38
CA LEU A 22 12.06 0.95 -15.11
C LEU A 22 12.11 2.20 -16.01
N VAL A 23 12.72 3.28 -15.52
CA VAL A 23 12.85 4.54 -16.28
C VAL A 23 13.84 4.36 -17.43
N ALA A 24 14.96 3.65 -17.19
CA ALA A 24 15.95 3.34 -18.21
C ALA A 24 15.32 2.54 -19.37
N GLN A 25 14.56 1.48 -19.06
CA GLN A 25 13.88 0.65 -20.05
C GLN A 25 12.87 1.44 -20.90
N LEU A 26 12.10 2.33 -20.27
CA LEU A 26 11.18 3.21 -21.00
C LEU A 26 11.94 4.16 -21.94
N ARG A 27 13.02 4.80 -21.46
CA ARG A 27 13.83 5.71 -22.28
C ARG A 27 14.50 5.02 -23.46
N GLU A 28 15.06 3.84 -23.24
CA GLU A 28 15.70 3.04 -24.28
C GLU A 28 14.70 2.67 -25.40
N LYS A 29 13.43 2.45 -25.04
CA LYS A 29 12.34 2.19 -25.97
C LYS A 29 11.64 3.45 -26.48
N GLY A 30 12.26 4.62 -26.34
CA GLY A 30 11.83 5.87 -26.96
C GLY A 30 10.86 6.72 -26.15
N ALA A 31 10.54 6.35 -24.91
CA ALA A 31 9.73 7.19 -24.04
C ALA A 31 10.48 8.46 -23.63
N ILE A 32 9.77 9.59 -23.63
CA ILE A 32 10.31 10.87 -23.15
C ILE A 32 9.93 11.02 -21.68
N ILE A 33 10.93 11.01 -20.80
CA ILE A 33 10.72 11.28 -19.38
C ILE A 33 10.68 12.78 -19.16
N TYR A 34 9.47 13.31 -19.14
CA TYR A 34 9.19 14.75 -19.17
C TYR A 34 9.46 15.46 -17.84
N ALA A 35 9.02 14.88 -16.72
CA ALA A 35 9.07 15.53 -15.41
C ALA A 35 9.03 14.51 -14.26
N LYS A 36 9.26 15.00 -13.03
CA LYS A 36 8.97 14.29 -11.78
C LYS A 36 7.66 14.84 -11.19
N ALA A 37 6.70 13.97 -10.94
CA ALA A 37 5.44 14.36 -10.32
C ALA A 37 5.62 14.61 -8.81
N VAL A 38 4.81 15.51 -8.24
CA VAL A 38 4.79 15.73 -6.79
C VAL A 38 4.20 14.50 -6.07
N ASN A 39 4.80 14.12 -4.96
CA ASN A 39 4.29 13.08 -4.06
C ASN A 39 4.23 13.60 -2.61
N THR A 40 3.54 12.87 -1.73
CA THR A 40 3.65 13.14 -0.27
C THR A 40 5.08 12.89 0.19
N GLU A 41 5.63 13.82 0.99
CA GLU A 41 6.96 13.74 1.57
C GLU A 41 7.24 12.36 2.19
N TYR A 42 8.31 11.71 1.70
CA TYR A 42 8.71 10.34 2.06
C TYR A 42 7.56 9.32 2.03
N ASN A 43 6.69 9.38 1.03
CA ASN A 43 5.54 8.48 0.86
C ASN A 43 4.58 8.45 2.06
N GLY A 44 4.52 9.54 2.83
CA GLY A 44 3.66 9.66 4.00
C GLY A 44 4.32 9.25 5.32
N ARG A 45 5.53 8.66 5.32
CA ARG A 45 6.25 8.30 6.56
C ARG A 45 6.62 9.51 7.43
N GLY A 46 6.58 10.71 6.86
CA GLY A 46 6.75 11.97 7.57
C GLY A 46 5.46 12.78 7.75
N CYS A 47 4.24 12.26 7.58
CA CYS A 47 3.02 13.12 7.66
C CYS A 47 1.86 12.46 8.41
N GLY A 48 1.16 13.26 9.22
CA GLY A 48 0.09 12.93 10.17
C GLY A 48 -1.00 11.90 9.83
N ARG A 49 -1.52 11.30 10.92
CA ARG A 49 -2.67 10.38 11.11
C ARG A 49 -2.59 8.94 10.59
N SER A 50 -1.86 8.62 9.53
CA SER A 50 -1.83 7.24 8.99
C SER A 50 -0.71 6.37 9.59
N GLY A 51 -0.65 6.27 10.91
CA GLY A 51 0.22 5.31 11.60
C GLY A 51 1.73 5.64 11.63
N CYS A 52 2.24 6.62 10.90
CA CYS A 52 3.69 6.76 10.66
C CYS A 52 4.58 7.18 11.86
N ASN A 53 4.05 7.20 13.10
CA ASN A 53 4.86 7.32 14.30
C ASN A 53 5.53 5.97 14.62
N PRO A 54 6.87 5.85 14.54
CA PRO A 54 7.56 4.61 14.91
C PRO A 54 7.58 4.35 16.43
N GLY A 55 6.98 5.25 17.23
CA GLY A 55 7.13 5.31 18.66
C GLY A 55 8.53 5.75 19.07
N GLY A 56 8.64 6.42 20.21
CA GLY A 56 9.91 6.91 20.74
C GLY A 56 9.66 8.02 21.74
N ARG A 57 10.73 8.69 22.16
CA ARG A 57 10.66 9.76 23.17
C ARG A 57 10.35 11.14 22.59
N ASN A 58 10.48 11.32 21.28
CA ASN A 58 10.26 12.60 20.62
C ASN A 58 8.79 12.69 20.22
N GLU A 59 8.12 13.75 20.67
CA GLU A 59 6.71 14.02 20.37
C GLU A 59 6.58 15.38 19.67
N PRO A 60 5.58 15.54 18.78
CA PRO A 60 5.29 16.85 18.22
C PRO A 60 4.73 17.78 19.30
N THR A 61 5.21 19.01 19.28
CA THR A 61 4.66 20.14 20.05
C THR A 61 3.27 20.50 19.55
N MET A 62 3.05 20.42 18.23
CA MET A 62 1.78 20.72 17.59
C MET A 62 1.61 19.92 16.30
N VAL A 63 0.44 19.31 16.13
CA VAL A 63 0.04 18.71 14.85
C VAL A 63 -0.96 19.65 14.20
N LEU A 64 -0.69 20.09 12.97
CA LEU A 64 -1.61 20.94 12.21
C LEU A 64 -2.65 20.06 11.49
N PRO A 65 -3.90 19.99 11.97
CA PRO A 65 -4.92 19.21 11.28
C PRO A 65 -5.21 19.82 9.90
N SER A 66 -5.37 18.97 8.90
CA SER A 66 -5.76 19.34 7.55
C SER A 66 -7.04 18.61 7.18
N THR A 67 -8.06 19.34 6.75
CA THR A 67 -9.24 18.77 6.08
C THR A 67 -9.03 18.61 4.58
N LEU A 68 -7.94 19.15 4.04
CA LEU A 68 -7.55 19.10 2.62
C LEU A 68 -6.63 17.91 2.29
N GLY A 69 -6.67 16.85 3.10
CA GLY A 69 -5.85 15.65 2.93
C GLY A 69 -4.40 15.79 3.43
N PHE A 70 -3.67 14.67 3.35
CA PHE A 70 -2.30 14.51 3.85
C PHE A 70 -1.20 14.71 2.79
N GLN A 71 -1.58 15.12 1.58
CA GLN A 71 -0.69 15.19 0.42
C GLN A 71 0.11 16.48 0.43
N ARG A 72 1.26 16.44 1.09
CA ARG A 72 2.11 17.61 1.29
C ARG A 72 3.56 17.30 0.98
N SER A 73 4.22 18.28 0.38
CA SER A 73 5.64 18.29 0.10
C SER A 73 6.23 19.59 0.65
N SER A 74 7.25 19.47 1.50
CA SER A 74 8.03 20.61 1.99
C SER A 74 8.75 21.36 0.86
N TRP A 75 9.02 20.67 -0.26
CA TRP A 75 9.66 21.25 -1.45
C TRP A 75 8.68 21.76 -2.51
N ALA A 76 7.69 20.95 -2.90
CA ALA A 76 6.86 21.16 -4.08
C ALA A 76 5.42 21.63 -3.76
N GLY A 77 5.08 21.78 -2.47
CA GLY A 77 3.75 22.19 -2.03
C GLY A 77 2.72 21.06 -2.12
N ASN A 78 1.46 21.44 -2.30
CA ASN A 78 0.33 20.51 -2.26
C ASN A 78 -0.38 20.49 -3.62
N PRO A 79 -0.56 19.32 -4.25
CA PRO A 79 -1.44 19.21 -5.41
C PRO A 79 -2.91 19.38 -4.99
N SER A 80 -3.76 19.77 -5.95
CA SER A 80 -5.23 19.80 -5.81
C SER A 80 -5.88 18.78 -6.73
N SER A 81 -7.12 18.35 -6.43
CA SER A 81 -7.90 17.53 -7.35
C SER A 81 -8.17 18.28 -8.67
N VAL A 82 -8.13 17.53 -9.78
CA VAL A 82 -8.49 18.07 -11.10
C VAL A 82 -9.99 18.34 -11.27
N TYR A 83 -10.84 17.69 -10.46
CA TYR A 83 -12.29 17.80 -10.53
C TYR A 83 -12.85 18.86 -9.56
N ASP A 84 -12.12 19.17 -8.50
CA ASP A 84 -12.45 20.23 -7.55
C ASP A 84 -11.17 20.74 -6.90
N THR A 85 -10.68 21.90 -7.35
CA THR A 85 -9.41 22.45 -6.87
C THR A 85 -9.41 22.85 -5.40
N THR A 86 -10.59 22.86 -4.76
CA THR A 86 -10.74 23.09 -3.31
C THR A 86 -10.53 21.81 -2.48
N ARG A 87 -10.35 20.66 -3.13
CA ARG A 87 -10.18 19.35 -2.49
C ARG A 87 -8.79 18.76 -2.68
N ALA A 88 -8.44 17.88 -1.75
CA ALA A 88 -7.28 16.99 -1.88
C ALA A 88 -7.44 16.13 -3.14
N PRO A 89 -6.37 15.91 -3.92
CA PRO A 89 -6.44 15.00 -5.06
C PRO A 89 -6.56 13.54 -4.67
N SER A 90 -6.23 13.13 -3.44
CA SER A 90 -6.51 11.80 -2.87
C SER A 90 -6.03 11.73 -1.40
N ILE A 91 -6.14 10.56 -0.78
CA ILE A 91 -5.13 10.05 0.16
C ILE A 91 -3.80 9.91 -0.59
N GLY A 92 -2.66 10.46 -0.22
CA GLY A 92 -1.38 10.26 -0.94
C GLY A 92 -0.87 8.80 -1.02
N SER A 93 0.35 8.58 -1.50
CA SER A 93 1.39 9.56 -1.84
C SER A 93 1.51 9.96 -3.32
N SER A 94 1.07 9.15 -4.29
CA SER A 94 1.33 9.40 -5.73
C SER A 94 0.29 10.30 -6.41
N SER A 95 -0.07 11.38 -5.72
CA SER A 95 -1.14 12.31 -6.12
C SER A 95 -0.79 13.08 -7.38
N GLY A 96 0.43 13.61 -7.45
CA GLY A 96 0.91 14.33 -8.63
C GLY A 96 0.97 13.42 -9.85
N SER A 97 1.29 12.13 -9.68
CA SER A 97 1.30 11.15 -10.78
C SER A 97 -0.09 11.06 -11.41
N ALA A 98 -1.12 10.75 -10.62
CA ALA A 98 -2.49 10.67 -11.11
C ALA A 98 -3.03 12.01 -11.64
N VAL A 99 -2.79 13.12 -10.93
CA VAL A 99 -3.21 14.47 -11.35
C VAL A 99 -2.59 14.84 -12.69
N SER A 100 -1.29 14.57 -12.90
CA SER A 100 -0.60 14.91 -14.15
C SER A 100 -1.20 14.21 -15.36
N VAL A 101 -1.63 12.95 -15.21
CA VAL A 101 -2.31 12.18 -16.25
C VAL A 101 -3.74 12.69 -16.45
N SER A 102 -4.47 12.87 -15.35
CA SER A 102 -5.87 13.32 -15.40
C SER A 102 -6.04 14.75 -15.95
N SER A 103 -5.01 15.58 -15.85
CA SER A 103 -4.96 16.94 -16.40
C SER A 103 -4.31 17.04 -17.78
N ASN A 104 -3.98 15.93 -18.45
CA ASN A 104 -3.27 15.90 -19.75
C ASN A 104 -1.87 16.54 -19.75
N LEU A 105 -1.21 16.66 -18.59
CA LEU A 105 0.18 17.12 -18.53
C LEU A 105 1.17 16.02 -18.92
N ALA A 106 0.80 14.75 -18.76
CA ALA A 106 1.54 13.59 -19.21
C ALA A 106 0.59 12.50 -19.73
N MET A 107 1.05 11.68 -20.66
CA MET A 107 0.26 10.55 -21.20
C MET A 107 0.10 9.43 -20.16
N CYS A 108 1.21 9.11 -19.51
CA CYS A 108 1.31 8.15 -18.43
C CYS A 108 2.30 8.67 -17.38
N SER A 109 2.19 8.18 -16.16
CA SER A 109 3.13 8.43 -15.07
C SER A 109 3.36 7.16 -14.27
N LEU A 110 4.51 7.11 -13.60
CA LEU A 110 4.80 6.06 -12.63
C LEU A 110 4.34 6.52 -11.25
N CYS A 111 3.79 5.58 -10.50
CA CYS A 111 3.37 5.78 -9.12
C CYS A 111 4.05 4.75 -8.22
N GLU A 112 4.02 5.01 -6.91
CA GLU A 112 4.58 4.14 -5.90
C GLU A 112 3.54 3.87 -4.81
N GLU A 113 3.46 2.64 -4.33
CA GLU A 113 2.48 2.20 -3.34
C GLU A 113 3.02 1.25 -2.29
N THR A 114 2.82 1.65 -1.03
CA THR A 114 2.91 0.79 0.15
C THR A 114 1.55 0.20 0.50
N SER A 115 0.50 1.03 0.57
CA SER A 115 -0.85 0.60 0.91
C SER A 115 -1.87 1.06 -0.12
N MET A 116 -2.09 2.37 -0.28
CA MET A 116 -3.10 2.91 -1.20
C MET A 116 -2.56 4.06 -2.05
N SER A 117 -1.25 4.27 -2.06
CA SER A 117 -0.61 5.44 -2.65
C SER A 117 -0.65 5.50 -4.18
N CYS A 118 -1.01 4.43 -4.88
CA CYS A 118 -1.32 4.43 -6.31
C CYS A 118 -2.83 4.33 -6.53
N ARG A 119 -3.51 3.41 -5.82
CA ARG A 119 -4.96 3.14 -5.96
C ARG A 119 -5.83 4.33 -5.56
N GLY A 120 -5.51 4.97 -4.44
CA GLY A 120 -6.18 6.18 -3.99
C GLY A 120 -6.12 7.29 -5.03
N PRO A 121 -4.93 7.71 -5.48
CA PRO A 121 -4.82 8.73 -6.53
C PRO A 121 -5.50 8.36 -7.84
N ALA A 122 -5.46 7.09 -8.24
CA ALA A 122 -6.17 6.61 -9.43
C ALA A 122 -7.69 6.83 -9.33
N ASN A 123 -8.28 6.37 -8.22
CA ASN A 123 -9.71 6.52 -7.92
C ASN A 123 -10.14 7.99 -7.94
N HIS A 124 -9.51 8.83 -7.12
CA HIS A 124 -9.93 10.23 -6.95
C HIS A 124 -9.67 11.14 -8.17
N ASN A 125 -8.81 10.72 -9.10
CA ASN A 125 -8.50 11.49 -10.31
C ASN A 125 -8.96 10.79 -11.59
N SER A 126 -9.74 9.71 -11.50
CA SER A 126 -10.30 8.99 -12.66
C SER A 126 -9.24 8.69 -13.73
N VAL A 127 -8.21 7.94 -13.32
CA VAL A 127 -7.17 7.43 -14.24
C VAL A 127 -7.05 5.92 -14.08
N GLY A 128 -6.73 5.24 -15.18
CA GLY A 128 -6.42 3.81 -15.18
C GLY A 128 -5.14 3.51 -14.40
N LEU A 129 -5.13 2.38 -13.71
CA LEU A 129 -3.99 1.91 -12.92
C LEU A 129 -3.71 0.44 -13.24
N ILE A 130 -2.47 0.15 -13.63
CA ILE A 130 -1.90 -1.19 -13.44
C ILE A 130 -0.93 -1.10 -12.28
N LEU A 131 -1.26 -1.80 -11.20
CA LEU A 131 -0.40 -1.98 -10.04
C LEU A 131 -0.05 -3.47 -9.93
N PRO A 132 1.11 -3.89 -10.47
CA PRO A 132 1.50 -5.28 -10.40
C PRO A 132 1.66 -5.82 -8.98
N HIS A 133 1.63 -7.15 -8.85
CA HIS A 133 2.10 -7.78 -7.62
C HIS A 133 3.57 -7.45 -7.37
N LYS A 134 3.99 -7.51 -6.10
CA LYS A 134 5.29 -7.01 -5.63
C LYS A 134 6.50 -7.56 -6.36
N ALA A 135 6.45 -8.84 -6.70
CA ALA A 135 7.55 -9.51 -7.39
C ALA A 135 7.61 -9.23 -8.91
N LEU A 136 6.65 -8.51 -9.52
CA LEU A 136 6.63 -8.36 -10.98
C LEU A 136 7.68 -7.38 -11.49
N ILE A 137 7.71 -6.15 -10.97
CA ILE A 137 8.61 -5.08 -11.44
C ILE A 137 9.44 -4.51 -10.29
N SER A 138 10.66 -4.05 -10.60
CA SER A 138 11.58 -3.50 -9.60
C SER A 138 11.02 -2.25 -8.91
N TYR A 139 11.20 -2.19 -7.59
CA TYR A 139 11.01 -1.02 -6.75
C TYR A 139 12.30 -0.64 -6.01
N LEU A 140 12.99 -1.61 -5.39
CA LEU A 140 14.18 -1.35 -4.57
C LEU A 140 15.44 -1.00 -5.38
N GLY A 141 15.35 -1.06 -6.70
CA GLY A 141 16.40 -0.67 -7.64
C GLY A 141 16.62 0.84 -7.80
N HIS A 142 16.53 1.61 -6.70
CA HIS A 142 16.69 3.08 -6.55
C HIS A 142 15.42 3.91 -6.27
N ALA A 143 14.34 3.32 -5.76
CA ALA A 143 13.25 4.10 -5.19
C ALA A 143 13.48 4.39 -3.69
N ILE A 144 12.82 5.44 -3.20
CA ILE A 144 12.71 5.71 -1.76
C ILE A 144 11.29 5.33 -1.38
N GLY A 145 11.14 4.28 -0.57
CA GLY A 145 9.86 3.73 -0.15
C GLY A 145 9.54 3.89 1.31
N SER A 146 8.32 3.52 1.68
CA SER A 146 7.82 3.63 3.06
C SER A 146 7.98 2.30 3.79
N ASP A 147 7.64 1.17 3.17
CA ASP A 147 7.84 -0.16 3.73
C ASP A 147 8.28 -1.18 2.67
N ILE A 148 9.51 -1.66 2.79
CA ILE A 148 10.13 -2.58 1.83
C ILE A 148 9.32 -3.84 1.57
N TYR A 149 8.45 -4.27 2.49
CA TYR A 149 7.61 -5.47 2.33
C TYR A 149 6.36 -5.22 1.50
N TYR A 150 5.89 -3.98 1.42
CA TYR A 150 4.63 -3.64 0.72
C TYR A 150 4.85 -2.74 -0.48
N ASP A 151 5.97 -2.02 -0.51
CA ASP A 151 6.28 -1.05 -1.55
C ASP A 151 6.33 -1.70 -2.94
N ARG A 152 5.67 -1.04 -3.90
CA ARG A 152 5.47 -1.45 -5.28
C ARG A 152 5.46 -0.24 -6.20
N ALA A 153 5.95 -0.40 -7.42
CA ALA A 153 5.73 0.56 -8.49
C ALA A 153 4.43 0.24 -9.25
N GLY A 154 3.76 1.27 -9.76
CA GLY A 154 2.57 1.14 -10.59
C GLY A 154 2.56 2.17 -11.73
N ILE A 155 1.56 2.04 -12.60
CA ILE A 155 1.46 2.82 -13.83
C ILE A 155 0.09 3.47 -13.91
N HIS A 156 0.07 4.80 -13.87
CA HIS A 156 -1.11 5.61 -14.15
C HIS A 156 -1.11 6.05 -15.60
N CYS A 157 -2.18 5.76 -16.34
CA CYS A 157 -2.46 6.30 -17.67
C CYS A 157 -3.95 6.66 -17.73
N ARG A 158 -4.41 7.41 -18.75
CA ARG A 158 -5.85 7.66 -18.90
C ARG A 158 -6.64 6.38 -19.16
N TRP A 159 -6.05 5.45 -19.90
CA TRP A 159 -6.69 4.20 -20.30
C TRP A 159 -5.81 3.01 -19.93
N ILE A 160 -6.44 1.91 -19.50
CA ILE A 160 -5.76 0.73 -18.96
C ILE A 160 -4.83 0.06 -19.99
N GLY A 161 -5.16 0.12 -21.28
CA GLY A 161 -4.30 -0.46 -22.30
C GLY A 161 -3.02 0.33 -22.56
N ASP A 162 -3.00 1.63 -22.29
CA ASP A 162 -1.74 2.38 -22.31
C ASP A 162 -0.88 2.01 -21.10
N SER A 163 -1.48 1.78 -19.93
CA SER A 163 -0.75 1.21 -18.79
C SER A 163 -0.15 -0.16 -19.11
N ALA A 164 -0.87 -1.01 -19.87
CA ALA A 164 -0.37 -2.31 -20.28
C ALA A 164 0.81 -2.21 -21.25
N LYS A 165 0.76 -1.30 -22.23
CA LYS A 165 1.89 -1.02 -23.14
C LYS A 165 3.12 -0.51 -22.38
N VAL A 166 2.92 0.33 -21.36
CA VAL A 166 4.01 0.80 -20.50
C VAL A 166 4.60 -0.36 -19.70
N LEU A 167 3.77 -1.27 -19.17
CA LEU A 167 4.24 -2.46 -18.47
C LEU A 167 5.07 -3.36 -19.40
N ASP A 168 4.63 -3.58 -20.63
CA ASP A 168 5.40 -4.33 -21.63
C ASP A 168 6.72 -3.63 -21.97
N ALA A 169 6.71 -2.30 -22.12
CA ALA A 169 7.90 -1.52 -22.41
C ALA A 169 8.92 -1.52 -21.24
N MET A 170 8.50 -1.81 -20.01
CA MET A 170 9.43 -1.96 -18.88
C MET A 170 10.20 -3.28 -18.89
N LYS A 171 9.77 -4.27 -19.67
CA LYS A 171 10.42 -5.59 -19.76
C LYS A 171 11.74 -5.45 -20.52
N ASP A 172 12.85 -5.83 -19.89
CA ASP A 172 14.12 -6.04 -20.56
C ASP A 172 14.04 -7.27 -21.48
N SER A 173 14.73 -7.23 -22.61
CA SER A 173 14.67 -8.29 -23.61
C SER A 173 15.42 -9.58 -23.21
N GLN A 174 16.39 -9.48 -22.30
CA GLN A 174 17.21 -10.60 -21.83
C GLN A 174 16.85 -10.97 -20.39
N GLU A 175 16.81 -9.97 -19.51
CA GLU A 175 16.62 -10.14 -18.06
C GLU A 175 15.13 -10.07 -17.65
N GLY A 176 14.23 -9.76 -18.59
CA GLY A 176 12.81 -9.56 -18.29
C GLY A 176 12.62 -8.40 -17.31
N TYR A 177 11.94 -8.63 -16.19
CA TYR A 177 11.78 -7.61 -15.14
C TYR A 177 12.77 -7.78 -13.99
N TYR A 178 13.82 -8.60 -14.15
CA TYR A 178 14.81 -8.82 -13.11
C TYR A 178 15.65 -7.55 -12.87
N ASP A 179 15.91 -7.26 -11.60
CA ASP A 179 16.81 -6.18 -11.17
C ASP A 179 17.70 -6.71 -10.04
N PRO A 180 19.03 -6.78 -10.22
CA PRO A 180 19.92 -7.31 -9.20
C PRO A 180 19.97 -6.47 -7.92
N ARG A 181 19.49 -5.21 -7.96
CA ARG A 181 19.40 -4.34 -6.77
C ARG A 181 18.07 -4.52 -6.01
N ASP A 182 17.12 -5.29 -6.55
CA ASP A 182 15.83 -5.62 -5.94
C ASP A 182 15.61 -7.15 -5.83
N MET A 183 15.77 -7.66 -4.61
CA MET A 183 15.61 -9.09 -4.31
C MET A 183 14.22 -9.65 -4.66
N TRP A 184 13.16 -8.84 -4.66
CA TRP A 184 11.80 -9.32 -4.96
C TRP A 184 11.64 -9.73 -6.42
N THR A 185 12.50 -9.22 -7.30
CA THR A 185 12.49 -9.53 -8.72
C THR A 185 13.10 -10.89 -9.06
N THR A 186 13.73 -11.55 -8.08
CA THR A 186 14.31 -12.90 -8.24
C THR A 186 13.26 -14.02 -8.22
N VAL A 187 12.05 -13.75 -7.72
CA VAL A 187 11.00 -14.77 -7.55
C VAL A 187 10.50 -15.22 -8.93
N PRO A 188 10.47 -16.53 -9.24
CA PRO A 188 9.93 -17.05 -10.50
C PRO A 188 8.51 -16.54 -10.77
N ARG A 189 8.28 -16.00 -11.96
CA ARG A 189 7.09 -15.21 -12.25
C ARG A 189 6.13 -15.95 -13.17
N ALA A 190 5.28 -16.80 -12.60
CA ALA A 190 4.19 -17.45 -13.36
C ALA A 190 3.23 -16.44 -14.02
N SER A 191 3.24 -15.19 -13.57
CA SER A 191 2.46 -14.06 -14.07
C SER A 191 3.12 -13.28 -15.22
N VAL A 192 4.38 -13.57 -15.58
CA VAL A 192 5.03 -12.94 -16.74
C VAL A 192 4.55 -13.63 -18.01
N LEU A 193 3.84 -12.87 -18.84
CA LEU A 193 3.36 -13.33 -20.14
C LEU A 193 4.48 -13.14 -21.17
N GLU A 194 4.68 -14.14 -22.03
CA GLU A 194 5.72 -14.09 -23.06
C GLU A 194 5.37 -13.04 -24.13
N GLU A 195 4.11 -13.05 -24.56
CA GLU A 195 3.50 -12.15 -25.54
C GLU A 195 3.21 -10.73 -25.02
N GLY A 196 3.43 -10.50 -23.72
CA GLY A 196 3.12 -9.24 -23.04
C GLY A 196 1.66 -9.12 -22.60
N TYR A 197 1.32 -7.99 -22.01
CA TYR A 197 0.01 -7.71 -21.42
C TYR A 197 -0.88 -6.90 -22.36
N ALA A 198 -0.31 -6.02 -23.18
CA ALA A 198 -1.09 -5.14 -24.05
C ALA A 198 -1.90 -5.90 -25.10
N THR A 199 -1.44 -7.08 -25.53
CA THR A 199 -2.16 -7.92 -26.50
C THR A 199 -3.47 -8.50 -25.97
N HIS A 200 -3.69 -8.47 -24.64
CA HIS A 200 -4.90 -8.97 -23.99
C HIS A 200 -5.93 -7.86 -23.74
N ILE A 201 -5.63 -6.62 -24.15
CA ILE A 201 -6.53 -5.49 -23.97
C ILE A 201 -7.63 -5.53 -25.02
N VAL A 202 -8.88 -5.36 -24.56
CA VAL A 202 -10.06 -5.25 -25.41
C VAL A 202 -10.45 -3.78 -25.49
N ASP A 203 -10.52 -3.23 -26.71
CA ASP A 203 -10.85 -1.81 -26.95
C ASP A 203 -12.33 -1.50 -26.70
N ASP A 204 -13.23 -2.45 -26.97
CA ASP A 204 -14.66 -2.32 -26.75
C ASP A 204 -15.28 -3.65 -26.31
N ALA A 205 -15.92 -3.66 -25.14
CA ALA A 205 -16.52 -4.85 -24.57
C ALA A 205 -17.96 -5.01 -25.07
N GLN A 206 -18.25 -6.11 -25.75
CA GLN A 206 -19.58 -6.45 -26.21
C GLN A 206 -20.42 -7.14 -25.11
N GLU A 207 -21.72 -7.21 -25.31
CA GLU A 207 -22.61 -7.99 -24.44
C GLU A 207 -22.10 -9.43 -24.30
N GLY A 208 -21.97 -9.91 -23.06
CA GLY A 208 -21.47 -11.25 -22.78
C GLY A 208 -19.96 -11.46 -22.91
N SER A 209 -19.14 -10.40 -23.04
CA SER A 209 -17.67 -10.54 -23.16
C SER A 209 -16.98 -11.23 -21.99
N LEU A 210 -17.65 -11.34 -20.83
CA LEU A 210 -17.17 -12.04 -19.63
C LEU A 210 -17.92 -13.35 -19.36
N ARG A 211 -18.68 -13.88 -20.33
CA ARG A 211 -19.35 -15.18 -20.19
C ARG A 211 -18.34 -16.29 -19.86
N GLY A 212 -18.62 -17.03 -18.80
CA GLY A 212 -17.75 -18.10 -18.30
C GLY A 212 -16.64 -17.62 -17.35
N ILE A 213 -16.50 -16.31 -17.14
CA ILE A 213 -15.62 -15.74 -16.12
C ILE A 213 -16.39 -15.60 -14.81
N ARG A 214 -15.75 -15.99 -13.70
CA ARG A 214 -16.26 -15.77 -12.34
C ARG A 214 -15.56 -14.57 -11.71
N ILE A 215 -16.33 -13.62 -11.20
CA ILE A 215 -15.80 -12.41 -10.55
C ILE A 215 -16.27 -12.39 -9.10
N GLY A 216 -15.31 -12.33 -8.18
CA GLY A 216 -15.56 -12.21 -6.76
C GLY A 216 -15.82 -10.77 -6.33
N VAL A 217 -16.94 -10.53 -5.64
CA VAL A 217 -17.32 -9.25 -5.04
C VAL A 217 -17.03 -9.30 -3.53
N ILE A 218 -16.14 -8.44 -3.07
CA ILE A 218 -15.68 -8.41 -1.67
C ILE A 218 -16.53 -7.43 -0.86
N ARG A 219 -17.59 -7.92 -0.19
CA ARG A 219 -18.57 -7.10 0.54
C ARG A 219 -18.01 -6.40 1.78
N GLU A 220 -16.98 -6.95 2.41
CA GLU A 220 -16.26 -6.33 3.52
C GLU A 220 -15.61 -4.97 3.13
N SER A 221 -15.35 -4.76 1.83
CA SER A 221 -14.83 -3.50 1.27
C SER A 221 -15.92 -2.50 0.86
N MET A 222 -17.20 -2.85 1.03
CA MET A 222 -18.36 -2.05 0.63
C MET A 222 -19.23 -1.62 1.81
N LEU A 223 -18.82 -1.94 3.04
CA LEU A 223 -19.59 -1.64 4.25
C LEU A 223 -19.74 -0.13 4.47
N ALA A 224 -20.89 0.27 5.03
CA ALA A 224 -21.17 1.64 5.39
C ALA A 224 -21.20 1.83 6.90
N PHE A 225 -20.39 2.78 7.40
CA PHE A 225 -20.25 3.00 8.85
C PHE A 225 -21.03 4.23 9.33
N PRO A 226 -21.66 4.16 10.52
CA PRO A 226 -22.33 5.31 11.12
C PRO A 226 -21.41 6.55 11.19
N GLY A 227 -21.89 7.66 10.63
CA GLY A 227 -21.16 8.93 10.62
C GLY A 227 -20.21 9.15 9.44
N VAL A 228 -19.96 8.13 8.61
CA VAL A 228 -19.12 8.24 7.41
C VAL A 228 -19.99 8.47 6.18
N ARG A 229 -20.21 9.75 5.85
CA ARG A 229 -21.14 10.18 4.77
C ARG A 229 -20.75 9.69 3.37
N ALA A 230 -19.50 9.27 3.16
CA ALA A 230 -19.00 8.87 1.87
C ALA A 230 -19.30 7.40 1.54
N ASP A 231 -19.50 6.54 2.54
CA ASP A 231 -19.55 5.09 2.32
C ASP A 231 -20.77 4.67 1.51
N GLU A 232 -21.96 5.00 2.00
CA GLU A 232 -23.24 4.60 1.38
C GLU A 232 -23.34 4.97 -0.11
N PRO A 233 -23.11 6.24 -0.56
CA PRO A 233 -23.22 6.56 -1.97
C PRO A 233 -22.18 5.85 -2.85
N ILE A 234 -20.97 5.62 -2.34
CA ILE A 234 -19.90 4.93 -3.09
C ILE A 234 -20.22 3.44 -3.20
N ALA A 235 -20.56 2.80 -2.08
CA ALA A 235 -20.86 1.37 -2.02
C ALA A 235 -22.09 1.02 -2.87
N ASN A 236 -23.16 1.82 -2.79
CA ASN A 236 -24.37 1.59 -3.58
C ASN A 236 -24.11 1.76 -5.08
N ALA A 237 -23.36 2.80 -5.49
CA ALA A 237 -23.02 3.00 -6.89
C ALA A 237 -22.15 1.84 -7.42
N ALA A 238 -21.13 1.44 -6.68
CA ALA A 238 -20.27 0.31 -7.05
C ALA A 238 -21.04 -1.01 -7.12
N ALA A 239 -21.93 -1.29 -6.16
CA ALA A 239 -22.76 -2.50 -6.17
C ALA A 239 -23.69 -2.53 -7.38
N GLY A 240 -24.33 -1.41 -7.71
CA GLY A 240 -25.17 -1.26 -8.88
C GLY A 240 -24.39 -1.51 -10.18
N GLU A 241 -23.26 -0.82 -10.38
CA GLU A 241 -22.45 -0.99 -11.58
C GLU A 241 -21.87 -2.41 -11.73
N ILE A 242 -21.42 -3.03 -10.64
CA ILE A 242 -20.93 -4.42 -10.67
C ILE A 242 -22.05 -5.36 -11.14
N LYS A 243 -23.26 -5.23 -10.60
CA LYS A 243 -24.39 -6.10 -10.97
C LYS A 243 -24.87 -5.83 -12.39
N GLU A 244 -25.08 -4.57 -12.76
CA GLU A 244 -25.62 -4.17 -14.06
C GLU A 244 -24.62 -4.36 -15.20
N VAL A 245 -23.37 -3.95 -15.01
CA VAL A 245 -22.34 -3.98 -16.06
C VAL A 245 -21.62 -5.33 -16.07
N LEU A 246 -21.01 -5.76 -14.96
CA LEU A 246 -20.22 -6.99 -14.97
C LEU A 246 -21.11 -8.23 -15.05
N GLY A 247 -22.13 -8.32 -14.19
CA GLY A 247 -23.07 -9.44 -14.16
C GLY A 247 -24.07 -9.43 -15.31
N GLY A 248 -24.72 -8.28 -15.55
CA GLY A 248 -25.76 -8.12 -16.57
C GLY A 248 -25.19 -8.01 -17.99
N MET A 249 -24.66 -6.83 -18.35
CA MET A 249 -24.22 -6.53 -19.71
C MET A 249 -23.09 -7.46 -20.17
N LEU A 250 -22.04 -7.60 -19.37
CA LEU A 250 -20.86 -8.39 -19.73
C LEU A 250 -21.03 -9.88 -19.45
N GLY A 251 -22.04 -10.29 -18.68
CA GLY A 251 -22.41 -11.70 -18.48
C GLY A 251 -21.44 -12.50 -17.61
N ALA A 252 -20.67 -11.86 -16.73
CA ALA A 252 -19.85 -12.54 -15.74
C ALA A 252 -20.73 -13.25 -14.70
N THR A 253 -20.27 -14.41 -14.22
CA THR A 253 -20.87 -15.02 -13.03
C THR A 253 -20.30 -14.31 -11.80
N LEU A 254 -21.15 -13.55 -11.11
CA LEU A 254 -20.77 -12.92 -9.85
C LEU A 254 -20.85 -13.93 -8.70
N VAL A 255 -19.85 -13.90 -7.83
CA VAL A 255 -19.87 -14.57 -6.53
C VAL A 255 -19.48 -13.57 -5.45
N GLU A 256 -20.03 -13.66 -4.25
CA GLU A 256 -19.80 -12.65 -3.21
C GLU A 256 -19.33 -13.22 -1.87
N SER A 257 -18.51 -12.45 -1.16
CA SER A 257 -18.26 -12.71 0.26
C SER A 257 -19.45 -12.25 1.09
N VAL A 258 -19.61 -12.84 2.27
CA VAL A 258 -20.70 -12.54 3.21
C VAL A 258 -20.14 -11.77 4.40
N ASP A 259 -20.80 -10.68 4.77
CA ASP A 259 -20.49 -9.91 5.98
C ASP A 259 -21.80 -9.54 6.71
N PRO A 260 -21.90 -9.65 8.05
CA PRO A 260 -23.11 -9.31 8.80
C PRO A 260 -23.63 -7.87 8.61
N LEU A 261 -22.76 -6.94 8.22
CA LEU A 261 -23.10 -5.54 7.98
C LEU A 261 -23.50 -5.26 6.53
N TRP A 262 -23.48 -6.28 5.65
CA TRP A 262 -23.93 -6.19 4.26
C TRP A 262 -25.15 -7.08 4.03
N PRO A 263 -26.27 -6.58 3.46
CA PRO A 263 -27.40 -7.41 3.11
C PRO A 263 -27.03 -8.43 2.02
N ASP A 264 -27.19 -9.71 2.32
CA ASP A 264 -26.98 -10.84 1.38
C ASP A 264 -27.90 -10.72 0.16
N ASP A 265 -27.36 -10.89 -1.05
CA ASP A 265 -28.14 -10.92 -2.29
C ASP A 265 -28.33 -12.38 -2.74
N PRO A 266 -29.52 -12.98 -2.56
CA PRO A 266 -29.75 -14.38 -2.88
C PRO A 266 -29.67 -14.69 -4.38
N GLU A 267 -29.57 -13.68 -5.25
CA GLU A 267 -29.33 -13.85 -6.69
C GLU A 267 -27.85 -14.05 -7.02
N ILE A 268 -26.94 -13.77 -6.08
CA ILE A 268 -25.49 -13.90 -6.23
C ILE A 268 -25.03 -15.11 -5.39
N GLU A 269 -24.20 -15.96 -5.98
CA GLU A 269 -23.67 -17.14 -5.27
C GLU A 269 -22.68 -16.71 -4.19
N ASN A 270 -22.87 -17.17 -2.96
CA ASN A 270 -21.90 -16.93 -1.88
C ASN A 270 -20.63 -17.75 -2.08
N MET A 271 -19.48 -17.12 -1.86
CA MET A 271 -18.17 -17.75 -1.92
C MET A 271 -18.06 -18.88 -0.89
N SER A 272 -17.54 -20.03 -1.33
CA SER A 272 -17.21 -21.16 -0.47
C SER A 272 -15.84 -21.74 -0.88
N PRO A 273 -14.84 -21.78 0.03
CA PRO A 273 -14.88 -21.26 1.40
C PRO A 273 -15.08 -19.74 1.45
N SER A 274 -15.64 -19.22 2.56
CA SER A 274 -15.70 -17.77 2.81
C SER A 274 -14.30 -17.22 3.15
N TYR A 275 -14.13 -15.90 3.12
CA TYR A 275 -12.88 -15.29 3.59
C TYR A 275 -12.60 -15.62 5.05
N THR A 276 -13.61 -15.62 5.91
CA THR A 276 -13.47 -16.00 7.31
C THR A 276 -12.99 -17.44 7.47
N ASP A 277 -13.56 -18.38 6.70
CA ASP A 277 -13.12 -19.79 6.71
C ASP A 277 -11.66 -19.92 6.25
N ALA A 278 -11.29 -19.22 5.17
CA ALA A 278 -9.94 -19.22 4.66
C ALA A 278 -8.95 -18.60 5.66
N LEU A 279 -9.33 -17.51 6.34
CA LEU A 279 -8.51 -16.87 7.37
C LEU A 279 -8.34 -17.78 8.59
N ALA A 280 -9.40 -18.48 9.00
CA ALA A 280 -9.36 -19.40 10.13
C ALA A 280 -8.31 -20.51 9.89
N GLN A 281 -8.21 -20.99 8.65
CA GLN A 281 -7.20 -21.98 8.24
C GLN A 281 -5.78 -21.39 8.10
N LEU A 282 -5.66 -20.16 7.58
CA LEU A 282 -4.36 -19.58 7.20
C LEU A 282 -3.65 -18.83 8.34
N VAL A 283 -4.39 -18.08 9.15
CA VAL A 283 -3.82 -17.21 10.20
C VAL A 283 -3.02 -18.01 11.23
N PRO A 284 -3.51 -19.13 11.79
CA PRO A 284 -2.75 -19.93 12.75
C PRO A 284 -1.35 -20.35 12.27
N VAL A 285 -1.17 -20.50 10.95
CA VAL A 285 0.10 -20.92 10.36
C VAL A 285 0.97 -19.73 9.97
N LEU A 286 0.38 -18.73 9.31
CA LEU A 286 1.12 -17.64 8.69
C LEU A 286 1.32 -16.44 9.61
N PHE A 287 0.33 -16.15 10.46
CA PHE A 287 0.27 -14.95 11.31
C PHE A 287 -0.36 -15.26 12.69
N PRO A 288 0.12 -16.27 13.44
CA PRO A 288 -0.51 -16.67 14.70
C PRO A 288 -0.54 -15.54 15.74
N ASP A 289 0.45 -14.65 15.70
CA ASP A 289 0.56 -13.48 16.58
C ASP A 289 -0.64 -12.54 16.47
N MET A 290 -1.39 -12.59 15.37
CA MET A 290 -2.57 -11.76 15.15
C MET A 290 -3.64 -11.97 16.23
N LEU A 291 -3.85 -13.21 16.67
CA LEU A 291 -4.85 -13.53 17.69
C LEU A 291 -4.53 -12.89 19.06
N TYR A 292 -3.27 -12.48 19.28
CA TYR A 292 -2.83 -11.81 20.51
C TYR A 292 -2.81 -10.29 20.40
N TRP A 293 -3.33 -9.70 19.33
CA TRP A 293 -3.36 -8.25 19.20
C TRP A 293 -4.23 -7.60 20.28
N LEU A 294 -3.76 -6.45 20.74
CA LEU A 294 -4.41 -5.62 21.75
C LEU A 294 -4.87 -4.30 21.13
N ASP A 295 -5.97 -3.76 21.64
CA ASP A 295 -6.43 -2.41 21.31
C ASP A 295 -5.61 -1.31 22.03
N SER A 296 -6.06 -0.05 21.93
CA SER A 296 -5.38 1.08 22.57
C SER A 296 -5.42 1.07 24.09
N GLU A 297 -6.41 0.39 24.66
CA GLU A 297 -6.68 0.23 26.08
C GLU A 297 -5.92 -0.96 26.67
N GLY A 298 -5.35 -1.81 25.80
CA GLY A 298 -4.61 -3.00 26.19
C GLY A 298 -5.50 -4.23 26.33
N GLU A 299 -6.73 -4.18 25.83
CA GLU A 299 -7.67 -5.30 25.81
C GLU A 299 -7.52 -6.14 24.54
N PRO A 300 -7.85 -7.44 24.56
CA PRO A 300 -7.75 -8.31 23.39
C PRO A 300 -8.65 -7.84 22.25
N LEU A 301 -8.09 -7.73 21.05
CA LEU A 301 -8.85 -7.45 19.83
C LEU A 301 -9.83 -8.58 19.49
N PHE A 302 -9.51 -9.81 19.92
CA PHE A 302 -10.35 -10.99 19.79
C PHE A 302 -10.74 -11.51 21.18
N PRO A 303 -11.77 -10.93 21.83
CA PRO A 303 -12.17 -11.32 23.18
C PRO A 303 -12.56 -12.80 23.30
N ASP A 304 -13.18 -13.38 22.27
CA ASP A 304 -13.57 -14.80 22.27
C ASP A 304 -12.36 -15.74 22.32
N PHE A 305 -11.27 -15.36 21.63
CA PHE A 305 -10.00 -16.08 21.72
C PHE A 305 -9.45 -16.01 23.15
N ALA A 306 -9.33 -14.81 23.71
CA ALA A 306 -8.87 -14.62 25.09
C ALA A 306 -9.77 -15.34 26.11
N ALA A 307 -11.08 -15.37 25.89
CA ALA A 307 -12.02 -16.06 26.78
C ALA A 307 -11.86 -17.59 26.75
N SER A 308 -11.38 -18.14 25.63
CA SER A 308 -11.25 -19.59 25.40
C SER A 308 -9.93 -20.17 25.90
N ILE A 309 -8.87 -19.36 25.90
CA ILE A 309 -7.51 -19.84 26.21
C ILE A 309 -7.13 -19.66 27.68
N THR A 310 -6.18 -20.47 28.14
CA THR A 310 -5.51 -20.30 29.43
C THR A 310 -4.78 -18.96 29.52
N PRO A 311 -4.58 -18.38 30.73
CA PRO A 311 -3.80 -17.15 30.92
C PRO A 311 -2.46 -17.17 30.18
N THR A 312 -2.30 -16.25 29.23
CA THR A 312 -1.18 -16.15 28.29
C THR A 312 -0.73 -14.69 28.16
N GLU A 313 0.56 -14.46 27.97
CA GLU A 313 1.11 -13.11 27.77
C GLU A 313 0.88 -12.64 26.32
N PHE A 314 0.09 -11.59 26.13
CA PHE A 314 -0.22 -11.00 24.81
C PHE A 314 0.82 -9.94 24.42
N ALA A 315 1.37 -9.26 25.42
CA ALA A 315 2.45 -8.29 25.30
C ALA A 315 3.26 -8.26 26.60
N PRO A 316 4.50 -7.72 26.62
CA PRO A 316 5.34 -7.72 27.82
C PRO A 316 4.62 -7.18 29.06
N GLY A 317 4.34 -8.05 30.03
CA GLY A 317 3.63 -7.74 31.27
C GLY A 317 2.11 -7.64 31.18
N ILE A 318 1.51 -7.93 30.01
CA ILE A 318 0.06 -7.92 29.78
C ILE A 318 -0.40 -9.36 29.54
N ILE A 319 -1.14 -9.90 30.51
CA ILE A 319 -1.65 -11.28 30.50
C ILE A 319 -3.16 -11.24 30.36
N HIS A 320 -3.67 -11.97 29.36
CA HIS A 320 -5.09 -12.20 29.13
C HIS A 320 -5.34 -13.71 29.01
N GLY A 321 -6.60 -14.14 29.14
CA GLY A 321 -6.94 -15.56 29.18
C GLY A 321 -7.83 -15.90 30.37
N SER A 322 -9.01 -16.46 30.12
CA SER A 322 -9.92 -16.93 31.17
C SER A 322 -10.45 -18.34 30.97
N GLY A 323 -10.02 -19.01 29.90
CA GLY A 323 -10.49 -20.33 29.52
C GLY A 323 -9.53 -21.46 29.89
N GLU A 324 -9.79 -22.62 29.31
CA GLU A 324 -9.09 -23.88 29.64
C GLU A 324 -8.26 -24.43 28.47
N MET A 325 -8.48 -23.97 27.24
CA MET A 325 -7.72 -24.44 26.07
C MET A 325 -6.32 -23.85 26.07
N SER A 326 -5.31 -24.61 25.62
CA SER A 326 -4.05 -23.96 25.28
C SER A 326 -4.25 -23.09 24.02
N PRO A 327 -3.48 -22.01 23.82
CA PRO A 327 -3.61 -21.20 22.61
C PRO A 327 -3.39 -21.98 21.31
N ILE A 328 -2.51 -22.98 21.33
CA ILE A 328 -2.25 -23.86 20.18
C ILE A 328 -3.48 -24.73 19.89
N ASP A 329 -4.10 -25.31 20.92
CA ASP A 329 -5.29 -26.14 20.72
C ASP A 329 -6.47 -25.33 20.16
N TYR A 330 -6.63 -24.08 20.63
CA TYR A 330 -7.63 -23.17 20.04
C TYR A 330 -7.33 -22.90 18.57
N MET A 331 -6.08 -22.60 18.24
CA MET A 331 -5.66 -22.34 16.86
C MET A 331 -5.90 -23.53 15.93
N VAL A 332 -5.65 -24.76 16.40
CA VAL A 332 -5.98 -25.99 15.67
C VAL A 332 -7.49 -26.12 15.50
N ALA A 333 -8.26 -25.97 16.58
CA ALA A 333 -9.71 -26.06 16.54
C ALA A 333 -10.32 -25.00 15.60
N LEU A 334 -9.75 -23.79 15.55
CA LEU A 334 -10.16 -22.72 14.65
C LEU A 334 -9.88 -23.11 13.19
N ALA A 335 -8.68 -23.60 12.90
CA ALA A 335 -8.28 -24.02 11.55
C ALA A 335 -9.14 -25.19 11.02
N GLU A 336 -9.52 -26.12 11.89
CA GLU A 336 -10.37 -27.27 11.53
C GLU A 336 -11.88 -26.95 11.59
N GLY A 337 -12.27 -25.71 11.95
CA GLY A 337 -13.67 -25.29 12.04
C GLY A 337 -14.44 -25.92 13.21
N GLU A 338 -13.75 -26.43 14.22
CA GLU A 338 -14.32 -27.01 15.44
C GLU A 338 -14.80 -25.94 16.44
N VAL A 339 -14.23 -24.73 16.35
CA VAL A 339 -14.70 -23.53 17.04
C VAL A 339 -15.05 -22.44 16.03
N PRO A 340 -16.04 -21.57 16.33
CA PRO A 340 -16.34 -20.44 15.46
C PRO A 340 -15.17 -19.46 15.41
N ALA A 341 -15.01 -18.78 14.26
CA ALA A 341 -14.11 -17.64 14.18
C ALA A 341 -14.53 -16.56 15.19
N PRO A 342 -13.57 -15.92 15.89
CA PRO A 342 -13.87 -14.92 16.90
C PRO A 342 -14.53 -13.68 16.28
N GLU A 343 -15.31 -12.93 17.06
CA GLU A 343 -15.93 -11.70 16.58
C GLU A 343 -14.89 -10.73 15.97
N GLY A 344 -15.25 -10.12 14.84
CA GLY A 344 -14.36 -9.20 14.13
C GLY A 344 -13.20 -9.87 13.40
N PHE A 345 -13.13 -11.21 13.33
CA PHE A 345 -12.17 -11.96 12.53
C PHE A 345 -12.66 -12.13 11.09
N ASN A 346 -12.28 -11.19 10.22
CA ASN A 346 -12.67 -11.17 8.83
C ASN A 346 -11.57 -10.50 7.98
N LEU A 347 -11.85 -10.26 6.71
CA LEU A 347 -10.86 -9.65 5.82
C LEU A 347 -10.35 -8.30 6.34
N ARG A 348 -11.20 -7.48 6.97
CA ARG A 348 -10.81 -6.16 7.48
C ARG A 348 -9.77 -6.22 8.59
N SER A 349 -9.75 -7.30 9.38
CA SER A 349 -8.76 -7.50 10.44
C SER A 349 -7.34 -7.62 9.87
N ILE A 350 -7.21 -8.17 8.66
CA ILE A 350 -5.91 -8.35 7.99
C ILE A 350 -5.56 -7.26 6.97
N LEU A 351 -6.48 -6.33 6.69
CA LEU A 351 -6.22 -5.21 5.79
C LEU A 351 -5.32 -4.14 6.42
N THR A 352 -5.11 -4.19 7.73
CA THR A 352 -4.26 -3.23 8.44
C THR A 352 -2.81 -3.68 8.37
N LEU A 353 -1.96 -2.85 7.74
CA LEU A 353 -0.54 -3.11 7.65
C LEU A 353 0.12 -2.87 9.01
N GLY A 354 0.67 -3.94 9.61
CA GLY A 354 1.69 -3.80 10.63
C GLY A 354 2.90 -3.08 10.03
N MET A 355 3.33 -1.97 10.65
CA MET A 355 4.46 -1.19 10.14
C MET A 355 5.78 -1.84 10.53
N SER A 356 6.65 -2.08 9.56
CA SER A 356 8.00 -2.52 9.84
C SER A 356 8.87 -1.35 10.28
N ASN A 357 9.89 -1.64 11.11
CA ASN A 357 10.96 -0.68 11.39
C ASN A 357 12.00 -0.60 10.24
N ALA A 358 11.71 -1.17 9.07
CA ALA A 358 12.64 -1.24 7.95
C ALA A 358 12.77 0.07 7.15
N PHE A 359 11.95 1.10 7.44
CA PHE A 359 12.02 2.39 6.76
C PHE A 359 13.43 3.02 6.82
N LYS A 360 14.02 3.13 8.03
CA LYS A 360 15.39 3.65 8.20
C LYS A 360 16.42 2.81 7.45
N PHE A 361 16.28 1.48 7.49
CA PHE A 361 17.17 0.57 6.77
C PHE A 361 17.13 0.83 5.26
N HIS A 362 15.93 0.93 4.68
CA HIS A 362 15.77 1.13 3.24
C HIS A 362 16.32 2.49 2.79
N VAL A 363 16.04 3.55 3.55
CA VAL A 363 16.60 4.88 3.25
C VAL A 363 18.14 4.85 3.35
N ASN A 364 18.71 4.21 4.38
CA ASN A 364 20.17 4.03 4.47
C ASN A 364 20.72 3.26 3.28
N GLN A 365 20.06 2.18 2.86
CA GLN A 365 20.49 1.39 1.71
C GLN A 365 20.46 2.23 0.41
N TYR A 366 19.39 2.99 0.18
CA TYR A 366 19.29 3.91 -0.96
C TYR A 366 20.42 4.95 -0.94
N LEU A 367 20.63 5.61 0.19
CA LEU A 367 21.63 6.67 0.33
C LEU A 367 23.07 6.15 0.20
N ALA A 368 23.36 4.97 0.74
CA ALA A 368 24.66 4.32 0.63
C ALA A 368 24.97 3.95 -0.84
N ARG A 369 24.04 3.27 -1.53
CA ARG A 369 24.18 2.90 -2.95
C ARG A 369 24.35 4.13 -3.84
N ARG A 370 23.54 5.17 -3.60
CA ARG A 370 23.64 6.45 -4.30
C ARG A 370 24.99 7.12 -4.11
N SER A 371 25.53 7.11 -2.88
CA SER A 371 26.84 7.67 -2.58
C SER A 371 27.96 6.90 -3.29
N GLU A 372 27.87 5.56 -3.34
CA GLU A 372 28.82 4.69 -4.05
C GLU A 372 28.78 4.95 -5.56
N ASP A 373 27.59 4.98 -6.16
CA ASP A 373 27.41 5.26 -7.60
C ASP A 373 27.98 6.64 -8.00
N TRP A 374 27.95 7.64 -7.09
CA TRP A 374 28.60 8.94 -7.31
C TRP A 374 30.10 8.89 -7.15
N ALA A 375 30.61 8.13 -6.18
CA ALA A 375 32.04 7.94 -5.96
C ALA A 375 32.72 7.27 -7.16
N GLU A 376 32.07 6.28 -7.79
CA GLU A 376 32.53 5.66 -9.04
C GLU A 376 32.70 6.67 -10.19
N ARG A 377 31.98 7.80 -10.13
CA ARG A 377 32.02 8.88 -11.11
C ARG A 377 32.93 10.04 -10.69
N GLY A 378 33.67 9.90 -9.59
CA GLY A 378 34.60 10.91 -9.09
C GLY A 378 33.94 12.06 -8.32
N TYR A 379 32.69 11.88 -7.87
CA TYR A 379 31.98 12.86 -7.03
C TYR A 379 31.89 12.36 -5.58
N THR A 380 31.70 13.29 -4.64
CA THR A 380 31.46 12.97 -3.23
C THR A 380 30.05 13.38 -2.85
N GLU A 381 29.27 12.43 -2.36
CA GLU A 381 27.96 12.67 -1.73
C GLU A 381 28.07 12.34 -0.24
N THR A 382 27.92 13.37 0.59
CA THR A 382 28.04 13.27 2.05
C THR A 382 26.71 12.98 2.72
N LEU A 383 25.57 13.20 2.04
CA LEU A 383 24.26 12.72 2.48
C LEU A 383 24.13 11.23 2.10
N ASN A 384 24.69 10.37 2.95
CA ASN A 384 24.80 8.93 2.69
C ASN A 384 24.13 8.03 3.75
N ASN A 385 23.47 8.62 4.74
CA ASN A 385 22.72 7.90 5.77
C ASN A 385 21.56 8.74 6.33
N PHE A 386 20.70 8.09 7.10
CA PHE A 386 19.47 8.64 7.67
C PHE A 386 19.72 9.77 8.66
N THR A 387 20.77 9.67 9.49
CA THR A 387 21.11 10.72 10.47
C THR A 387 21.46 12.01 9.74
N VAL A 388 22.32 11.94 8.73
CA VAL A 388 22.68 13.10 7.91
C VAL A 388 21.48 13.61 7.12
N LEU A 389 20.63 12.72 6.59
CA LEU A 389 19.38 13.11 5.94
C LEU A 389 18.49 13.93 6.90
N ASN A 390 18.30 13.44 8.13
CA ASN A 390 17.46 14.07 9.14
C ASN A 390 18.01 15.46 9.53
N GLU A 391 19.32 15.57 9.80
CA GLU A 391 19.99 16.85 10.09
C GLU A 391 19.86 17.89 8.96
N ARG A 392 19.78 17.42 7.71
CA ARG A 392 19.71 18.26 6.51
C ARG A 392 18.30 18.46 5.98
N SER A 393 17.30 17.84 6.58
CA SER A 393 15.90 17.93 6.16
C SER A 393 15.16 19.03 6.89
N LYS A 394 14.24 19.66 6.18
CA LYS A 394 13.13 20.41 6.77
C LYS A 394 11.85 19.67 6.46
N PHE A 395 10.91 19.73 7.39
CA PHE A 395 9.65 19.04 7.27
C PHE A 395 8.49 20.02 7.26
N TRP A 396 7.40 19.63 6.60
CA TRP A 396 6.18 20.42 6.58
C TRP A 396 5.55 20.62 7.98
N GLY A 397 5.57 19.58 8.82
CA GLY A 397 4.92 19.55 10.13
C GLY A 397 5.87 19.15 11.26
N ASP A 398 5.49 19.44 12.50
CA ASP A 398 6.27 19.08 13.68
C ASP A 398 6.19 17.58 14.00
N ASP A 399 5.10 16.93 13.59
CA ASP A 399 4.89 15.48 13.60
C ASP A 399 5.96 14.77 12.77
N ALA A 400 6.16 15.21 11.53
CA ALA A 400 7.22 14.73 10.64
C ALA A 400 8.60 14.76 11.31
N ARG A 401 8.96 15.93 11.89
CA ARG A 401 10.23 16.15 12.58
C ARG A 401 10.39 15.19 13.74
N ALA A 402 9.40 15.12 14.63
CA ALA A 402 9.45 14.25 15.81
C ALA A 402 9.58 12.77 15.41
N TRP A 403 8.85 12.32 14.40
CA TRP A 403 8.91 10.94 13.94
C TRP A 403 10.22 10.60 13.25
N PHE A 404 10.79 11.52 12.46
CA PHE A 404 12.13 11.32 11.89
C PHE A 404 13.21 11.21 12.97
N GLN A 405 13.11 11.98 14.06
CA GLN A 405 14.00 11.79 15.22
C GLN A 405 13.82 10.41 15.86
N ASN A 406 12.58 9.95 16.06
CA ASN A 406 12.32 8.61 16.59
C ASN A 406 12.82 7.50 15.66
N TRP A 407 12.71 7.68 14.33
CA TRP A 407 13.28 6.77 13.34
C TRP A 407 14.80 6.70 13.44
N ASP A 408 15.45 7.85 13.56
CA ASP A 408 16.90 7.94 13.68
C ASP A 408 17.42 7.23 14.96
N GLU A 409 16.63 7.22 16.03
CA GLU A 409 16.94 6.48 17.27
C GLU A 409 16.73 4.96 17.15
N LYS A 410 16.07 4.45 16.09
CA LYS A 410 15.91 3.00 15.89
C LYS A 410 17.25 2.36 15.51
N VAL A 411 17.55 1.23 16.16
CA VAL A 411 18.78 0.44 15.93
C VAL A 411 18.50 -0.95 15.35
N THR A 412 17.22 -1.37 15.26
CA THR A 412 16.82 -2.65 14.66
C THR A 412 15.70 -2.45 13.64
N CYS A 413 15.58 -3.40 12.68
CA CYS A 413 14.45 -3.46 11.75
C CYS A 413 13.23 -4.19 12.35
N ALA A 414 13.40 -4.87 13.49
CA ALA A 414 12.32 -5.58 14.15
C ALA A 414 11.28 -4.58 14.66
N ALA A 415 10.01 -4.82 14.33
CA ALA A 415 8.91 -4.17 15.03
C ALA A 415 8.90 -4.67 16.49
N LEU A 416 8.56 -3.81 17.44
CA LEU A 416 8.12 -4.30 18.75
C LEU A 416 6.80 -5.03 18.49
N LEU A 417 6.76 -6.35 18.68
CA LEU A 417 5.57 -7.20 18.51
C LEU A 417 4.35 -6.72 19.33
N ALA A 418 4.54 -5.76 20.24
CA ALA A 418 3.58 -5.38 21.29
C ALA A 418 2.74 -4.12 21.00
N SER A 419 2.68 -3.57 19.78
CA SER A 419 1.78 -2.43 19.55
C SER A 419 1.29 -2.28 18.11
N VAL A 420 0.19 -2.95 17.78
CA VAL A 420 -0.73 -2.43 16.76
C VAL A 420 -1.57 -1.33 17.44
N LYS A 421 -0.92 -0.21 17.81
CA LYS A 421 -1.66 0.99 18.23
C LYS A 421 -2.29 1.58 16.98
N GLY A 422 -3.55 1.25 16.72
CA GLY A 422 -4.28 1.80 15.57
C GLY A 422 -5.58 1.11 15.20
N LEU A 423 -5.93 -0.02 15.81
CA LEU A 423 -7.24 -0.62 15.64
C LEU A 423 -8.25 0.10 16.54
N THR A 424 -8.73 1.27 16.09
CA THR A 424 -10.08 1.64 16.48
C THR A 424 -11.02 0.69 15.74
N SER A 425 -11.86 -0.03 16.48
CA SER A 425 -12.99 -0.75 15.93
C SER A 425 -13.74 0.14 14.93
N VAL A 426 -13.82 -0.30 13.68
CA VAL A 426 -14.71 0.28 12.66
C VAL A 426 -15.57 -0.83 12.11
#